data_AF-A0A2M6Z7U4-F1
#
_entry.id   AF-A0A2M6Z7U4-F1
#
_cell.length_a   1.000
_cell.length_b   1.000
_cell.length_c   1.000
_cell.angle_alpha   90.00
_cell.angle_beta   90.00
_cell.angle_gamma   90.00
#
_symmetry.space_group_name_H-M   'P 1'
#
loop_
_entity.id
_entity.type
_entity.pdbx_description
1 polymer ?
#
loop_
_entity_poly.entity_id
_entity_poly.type
_entity_poly.pdbx_seq_one_letter_code
_entity_poly.pdbx_strand_id
1 'polypeptide(L)'
;MDNIESEKKVEETALEIEKKSLFEVVMRGIRHYAWLLILCLIVTIVIGGAIGFRWWKNRDEEAVVSYWIDEANHSVARGNFEEARISLEWIRKFHSQTWQMDRVLFDLGRLYMDYFGNLDGARFYFTNQMQNHWFSLLTIDSWKKLKEIDFLSDRGTKYEKKVWKEFAFDRRIARAGQREKALIKMKDLVDSYPQSNVAPNILFTMGEISLKDRGLRSDARKYYGMLKARFPHSPLVEKIPPSELLEQPDKPLEFRDGKRS
;
A
#
# COMPACT_ATOMS: atom_id res chain seq x y z
N MET A 1 46.55 -88.41 23.87
CA MET A 1 46.53 -87.64 22.61
C MET A 1 45.15 -87.03 22.36
N ASP A 2 44.08 -87.67 22.85
CA ASP A 2 42.69 -87.23 22.67
C ASP A 2 42.36 -85.81 23.17
N ASN A 3 43.05 -85.29 24.20
CA ASN A 3 42.78 -83.94 24.74
C ASN A 3 43.17 -82.79 23.79
N ILE A 4 44.21 -82.98 22.97
CA ILE A 4 44.71 -81.93 22.05
C ILE A 4 43.78 -81.79 20.83
N GLU A 5 43.16 -82.89 20.39
CA GLU A 5 42.25 -82.89 19.26
C GLU A 5 40.88 -82.28 19.63
N SER A 6 40.44 -82.47 20.88
CA SER A 6 39.26 -81.77 21.40
C SER A 6 39.46 -80.26 21.54
N GLU A 7 40.64 -79.80 21.98
CA GLU A 7 40.93 -78.36 22.12
C GLU A 7 40.93 -77.63 20.76
N LYS A 8 41.56 -78.22 19.73
CA LYS A 8 41.53 -77.66 18.36
C LYS A 8 40.12 -77.54 17.80
N LYS A 9 39.27 -78.54 18.03
CA LYS A 9 37.88 -78.53 17.57
C LYS A 9 37.07 -77.43 18.28
N VAL A 10 37.34 -77.19 19.57
CA VAL A 10 36.71 -76.08 20.31
C VAL A 10 37.18 -74.73 19.76
N GLU A 11 38.48 -74.54 19.51
CA GLU A 11 39.01 -73.32 18.91
C GLU A 11 38.45 -73.04 17.50
N GLU A 12 38.35 -74.06 16.64
CA GLU A 12 37.74 -73.94 15.32
C GLU A 12 36.28 -73.53 15.40
N THR A 13 35.50 -74.15 16.29
CA THR A 13 34.08 -73.79 16.48
C THR A 13 33.91 -72.38 17.05
N ALA A 14 34.79 -71.94 17.96
CA ALA A 14 34.77 -70.59 18.50
C ALA A 14 35.07 -69.54 17.41
N LEU A 15 36.06 -69.81 16.55
CA LEU A 15 36.41 -68.94 15.42
C LEU A 15 35.28 -68.86 14.38
N GLU A 16 34.58 -69.97 14.12
CA GLU A 16 33.41 -69.97 13.22
C GLU A 16 32.25 -69.13 13.79
N ILE A 17 31.99 -69.23 15.10
CA ILE A 17 30.96 -68.43 15.77
C ILE A 17 31.32 -66.94 15.73
N GLU A 18 32.59 -66.58 15.95
CA GLU A 18 33.06 -65.20 15.88
C GLU A 18 32.96 -64.64 14.46
N LYS A 19 33.35 -65.40 13.44
CA LYS A 19 33.19 -65.00 12.03
C LYS A 19 31.72 -64.80 11.67
N LYS A 20 30.83 -65.67 12.14
CA LYS A 20 29.39 -65.56 11.89
C LYS A 20 28.79 -64.34 12.59
N SER A 21 29.19 -64.04 13.82
CA SER A 21 28.70 -62.87 14.55
C SER A 21 29.19 -61.56 13.92
N LEU A 22 30.46 -61.48 13.52
CA LEU A 22 31.02 -60.35 12.76
C LEU A 22 30.30 -60.17 11.42
N PHE A 23 30.07 -61.25 10.68
CA PHE A 23 29.33 -61.21 9.42
C PHE A 23 27.92 -60.67 9.62
N GLU A 24 27.19 -61.09 10.65
CA GLU A 24 25.85 -60.57 10.95
C GLU A 24 25.84 -59.09 11.33
N VAL A 25 26.85 -58.60 12.06
CA VAL A 25 26.97 -57.18 12.42
C VAL A 25 27.25 -56.33 11.18
N VAL A 26 28.18 -56.76 10.33
CA VAL A 26 28.50 -56.09 9.06
C VAL A 26 27.27 -56.07 8.15
N MET A 27 26.58 -57.20 8.00
CA MET A 27 25.38 -57.28 7.17
C MET A 27 24.22 -56.43 7.71
N ARG A 28 24.08 -56.28 9.04
CA ARG A 28 23.12 -55.33 9.63
C ARG A 28 23.48 -53.88 9.30
N GLY A 29 24.76 -53.50 9.38
CA GLY A 29 25.23 -52.18 9.00
C GLY A 29 24.95 -51.84 7.53
N ILE A 30 25.25 -52.77 6.62
CA ILE A 30 24.99 -52.62 5.19
C ILE A 30 23.48 -52.45 4.92
N ARG A 31 22.62 -53.27 5.55
CA ARG A 31 21.16 -53.12 5.39
C ARG A 31 20.67 -51.77 5.90
N HIS A 32 21.17 -51.28 7.03
CA HIS A 32 20.77 -49.98 7.57
C HIS A 32 21.18 -48.83 6.64
N TYR A 33 22.40 -48.87 6.10
CA TYR A 33 22.87 -47.87 5.15
C TYR A 33 22.07 -47.89 3.84
N ALA A 34 21.75 -49.08 3.32
CA ALA A 34 20.89 -49.22 2.14
C ALA A 34 19.50 -48.62 2.38
N TRP A 35 18.90 -48.84 3.55
CA TRP A 35 17.61 -48.23 3.92
C TRP A 35 17.66 -46.70 3.97
N LEU A 36 18.75 -46.12 4.50
CA LEU A 36 18.93 -44.65 4.54
C LEU A 36 19.06 -44.05 3.13
N LEU A 37 19.78 -44.71 2.23
CA LEU A 37 19.90 -44.27 0.84
C LEU A 37 18.55 -44.32 0.10
N ILE A 38 17.77 -45.39 0.31
CA ILE A 38 16.41 -45.51 -0.25
C ILE A 38 15.51 -44.40 0.29
N LEU A 39 15.55 -44.13 1.59
CA LEU A 39 14.78 -43.06 2.21
C LEU A 39 15.15 -41.69 1.62
N CYS A 40 16.45 -41.40 1.48
CA CYS A 40 16.96 -40.17 0.88
C CYS A 40 16.49 -39.99 -0.58
N LEU A 41 16.50 -41.07 -1.36
CA LEU A 41 16.02 -41.07 -2.74
C LEU A 41 14.51 -40.80 -2.80
N ILE A 42 13.71 -41.45 -1.95
CA ILE A 42 12.26 -41.23 -1.87
C ILE A 42 11.95 -39.78 -1.51
N VAL A 43 12.64 -39.23 -0.49
CA VAL A 43 12.48 -37.82 -0.09
C VAL A 43 12.81 -36.88 -1.24
N THR A 44 13.89 -37.15 -1.99
CA THR A 44 14.28 -36.33 -3.15
C THR A 44 13.23 -36.39 -4.27
N ILE A 45 12.67 -37.56 -4.56
CA ILE A 45 11.63 -37.74 -5.58
C ILE A 45 10.33 -37.05 -5.16
N VAL A 46 9.91 -37.20 -3.89
CA VAL A 46 8.68 -36.57 -3.38
C VAL A 46 8.82 -35.04 -3.37
N ILE A 47 9.94 -34.51 -2.89
CA ILE A 47 10.22 -33.07 -2.89
C ILE A 47 10.32 -32.55 -4.34
N GLY A 48 11.05 -33.24 -5.20
CA GLY A 48 11.19 -32.87 -6.61
C GLY A 48 9.86 -32.90 -7.37
N GLY A 49 9.03 -33.91 -7.12
CA GLY A 49 7.69 -34.03 -7.69
C GLY A 49 6.74 -32.93 -7.20
N ALA A 50 6.76 -32.61 -5.90
CA ALA A 50 5.96 -31.51 -5.35
C ALA A 50 6.38 -30.14 -5.90
N ILE A 51 7.69 -29.90 -6.03
CA ILE A 51 8.23 -28.69 -6.65
C ILE A 51 7.85 -28.63 -8.13
N GLY A 52 8.01 -29.72 -8.88
CA GLY A 52 7.68 -29.80 -10.30
C GLY A 52 6.19 -29.59 -10.57
N PHE A 53 5.31 -30.18 -9.75
CA PHE A 53 3.86 -29.99 -9.85
C PHE A 53 3.45 -28.54 -9.55
N ARG A 54 4.03 -27.93 -8.49
CA ARG A 54 3.79 -26.52 -8.17
C ARG A 54 4.28 -25.60 -9.28
N TRP A 55 5.45 -25.88 -9.86
CA TRP A 55 5.98 -25.12 -10.99
C TRP A 55 5.09 -25.22 -12.23
N TRP A 56 4.60 -26.44 -12.55
CA TRP A 56 3.68 -26.64 -13.67
C TRP A 56 2.38 -25.87 -13.50
N LYS A 57 1.75 -25.95 -12.31
CA LYS A 57 0.51 -25.22 -12.02
C LYS A 57 0.69 -23.70 -12.13
N ASN A 58 1.83 -23.17 -11.67
CA ASN A 58 2.10 -21.74 -11.68
C ASN A 58 2.39 -21.18 -13.08
N ARG A 59 2.79 -22.02 -14.05
CA ARG A 59 3.19 -21.56 -15.38
C ARG A 59 2.06 -20.85 -16.13
N ASP A 60 0.84 -21.36 -16.04
CA ASP A 60 -0.33 -20.74 -16.68
C ASP A 60 -0.72 -19.44 -15.97
N GLU A 61 -0.57 -19.38 -14.63
CA GLU A 61 -0.80 -18.16 -13.86
C GLU A 61 0.20 -17.05 -14.23
N GLU A 62 1.47 -17.38 -14.44
CA GLU A 62 2.50 -16.42 -14.85
C GLU A 62 2.22 -15.81 -16.23
N ALA A 63 1.73 -16.60 -17.18
CA ALA A 63 1.35 -16.07 -18.50
C ALA A 63 0.18 -15.07 -18.39
N VAL A 64 -0.81 -15.37 -17.55
CA VAL A 64 -1.95 -14.48 -17.28
C VAL A 64 -1.47 -13.19 -16.60
N VAL A 65 -0.61 -13.29 -15.59
CA VAL A 65 -0.09 -12.09 -14.90
C VAL A 65 0.74 -11.22 -15.85
N SER A 66 1.61 -11.82 -16.67
CA SER A 66 2.40 -11.08 -17.65
C SER A 66 1.51 -10.31 -18.64
N TYR A 67 0.46 -10.96 -19.16
CA TYR A 67 -0.51 -10.31 -20.04
C TYR A 67 -1.17 -9.08 -19.39
N TRP A 68 -1.63 -9.21 -18.15
CA TRP A 68 -2.28 -8.10 -17.44
C TRP A 68 -1.32 -6.97 -17.06
N ILE A 69 -0.04 -7.28 -16.80
CA ILE A 69 0.99 -6.25 -16.62
C ILE A 69 1.20 -5.47 -17.92
N ASP A 70 1.26 -6.16 -19.06
CA ASP A 70 1.41 -5.51 -20.36
C ASP A 70 0.18 -4.67 -20.73
N GLU A 71 -1.03 -5.16 -20.46
CA GLU A 71 -2.26 -4.38 -20.65
C GLU A 71 -2.32 -3.15 -19.74
N ALA A 72 -1.86 -3.28 -18.49
CA ALA A 72 -1.74 -2.14 -17.58
C ALA A 72 -0.75 -1.10 -18.13
N ASN A 73 0.40 -1.53 -18.64
CA ASN A 73 1.38 -0.64 -19.27
C ASN A 73 0.83 0.05 -20.52
N HIS A 74 0.12 -0.68 -21.37
CA HIS A 74 -0.59 -0.10 -22.52
C HIS A 74 -1.65 0.91 -22.11
N SER A 75 -2.36 0.66 -21.02
CA SER A 75 -3.36 1.57 -20.46
C SER A 75 -2.71 2.85 -19.94
N VAL A 76 -1.57 2.77 -19.26
CA VAL A 76 -0.76 3.95 -18.87
C VAL A 76 -0.32 4.75 -20.11
N ALA A 77 0.17 4.07 -21.16
CA ALA A 77 0.59 4.72 -22.39
C ALA A 77 -0.56 5.47 -23.11
N ARG A 78 -1.81 5.00 -22.94
CA ARG A 78 -3.02 5.67 -23.45
C ARG A 78 -3.54 6.80 -22.54
N GLY A 79 -2.96 7.00 -21.36
CA GLY A 79 -3.46 7.93 -20.35
C GLY A 79 -4.64 7.39 -19.52
N ASN A 80 -4.98 6.10 -19.67
CA ASN A 80 -6.05 5.43 -18.92
C ASN A 80 -5.52 4.91 -17.58
N PHE A 81 -5.12 5.81 -16.67
CA PHE A 81 -4.46 5.44 -15.41
C PHE A 81 -5.34 4.62 -14.47
N GLU A 82 -6.66 4.84 -14.50
CA GLU A 82 -7.60 4.09 -13.67
C GLU A 82 -7.76 2.63 -14.13
N GLU A 83 -7.75 2.40 -15.45
CA GLU A 83 -7.78 1.06 -16.05
C GLU A 83 -6.49 0.28 -15.71
N ALA A 84 -5.34 0.96 -15.79
CA ALA A 84 -4.06 0.39 -15.37
C ALA A 84 -4.08 0.02 -13.88
N ARG A 85 -4.60 0.91 -13.02
CA ARG A 85 -4.74 0.67 -11.58
C ARG A 85 -5.63 -0.53 -11.29
N ILE A 86 -6.80 -0.62 -11.92
CA ILE A 86 -7.74 -1.73 -11.76
C ILE A 86 -7.08 -3.06 -12.14
N SER A 87 -6.37 -3.10 -13.26
CA SER A 87 -5.67 -4.30 -13.75
C SER A 87 -4.60 -4.78 -12.76
N LEU A 88 -3.77 -3.85 -12.25
CA LEU A 88 -2.72 -4.19 -11.29
C LEU A 88 -3.28 -4.58 -9.90
N GLU A 89 -4.34 -3.93 -9.44
CA GLU A 89 -5.04 -4.33 -8.20
C GLU A 89 -5.67 -5.72 -8.32
N TRP A 90 -6.22 -6.05 -9.50
CA TRP A 90 -6.75 -7.37 -9.77
C TRP A 90 -5.64 -8.42 -9.67
N ILE A 91 -4.48 -8.19 -10.30
CA ILE A 91 -3.31 -9.08 -10.17
C ILE A 91 -2.91 -9.22 -8.70
N ARG A 92 -2.77 -8.12 -7.97
CA ARG A 92 -2.38 -8.14 -6.54
C ARG A 92 -3.34 -8.98 -5.70
N LYS A 93 -4.64 -8.88 -5.97
CA LYS A 93 -5.68 -9.58 -5.21
C LYS A 93 -5.73 -11.08 -5.51
N PHE A 94 -5.62 -11.46 -6.79
CA PHE A 94 -5.87 -12.83 -7.23
C PHE A 94 -4.59 -13.65 -7.50
N HIS A 95 -3.45 -12.99 -7.67
CA HIS A 95 -2.17 -13.61 -8.06
C HIS A 95 -0.99 -13.16 -7.17
N SER A 96 -1.25 -12.95 -5.88
CA SER A 96 -0.29 -12.45 -4.87
C SER A 96 0.99 -13.27 -4.71
N GLN A 97 0.98 -14.54 -5.14
CA GLN A 97 2.10 -15.48 -4.99
C GLN A 97 3.04 -15.55 -6.20
N THR A 98 2.82 -14.71 -7.21
CA THR A 98 3.65 -14.70 -8.43
C THR A 98 4.97 -13.97 -8.19
N TRP A 99 6.03 -14.39 -8.89
CA TRP A 99 7.33 -13.73 -8.80
C TRP A 99 7.32 -12.30 -9.36
N GLN A 100 6.35 -11.98 -10.22
CA GLN A 100 6.13 -10.64 -10.79
C GLN A 100 5.41 -9.67 -9.83
N MET A 101 5.02 -10.13 -8.63
CA MET A 101 4.31 -9.29 -7.66
C MET A 101 5.12 -8.08 -7.20
N ASP A 102 6.45 -8.19 -7.18
CA ASP A 102 7.34 -7.08 -6.89
C ASP A 102 7.18 -5.93 -7.89
N ARG A 103 7.08 -6.25 -9.19
CA ARG A 103 6.82 -5.31 -10.28
C ARG A 103 5.43 -4.72 -10.18
N VAL A 104 4.40 -5.53 -9.90
CA VAL A 104 3.02 -5.07 -9.73
C VAL A 104 2.93 -4.04 -8.60
N LEU A 105 3.55 -4.33 -7.44
CA LEU A 105 3.58 -3.40 -6.32
C LEU A 105 4.36 -2.13 -6.65
N PHE A 106 5.49 -2.25 -7.35
CA PHE A 106 6.27 -1.08 -7.78
C PHE A 106 5.47 -0.18 -8.74
N ASP A 107 4.81 -0.77 -9.74
CA ASP A 107 4.02 -0.04 -10.75
C ASP A 107 2.77 0.60 -10.12
N LEU A 108 2.12 -0.08 -9.15
CA LEU A 108 1.07 0.55 -8.32
C LEU A 108 1.63 1.74 -7.54
N GLY A 109 2.78 1.58 -6.87
CA GLY A 109 3.43 2.69 -6.15
C GLY A 109 3.66 3.90 -7.04
N ARG A 110 4.16 3.69 -8.26
CA ARG A 110 4.34 4.75 -9.26
C ARG A 110 3.03 5.36 -9.71
N LEU A 111 1.99 4.55 -9.98
CA LEU A 111 0.69 5.06 -10.37
C LEU A 111 0.10 6.01 -9.33
N TYR A 112 0.12 5.59 -8.07
CA TYR A 112 -0.35 6.39 -6.95
C TYR A 112 0.46 7.68 -6.78
N MET A 113 1.77 7.64 -6.98
CA MET A 113 2.65 8.80 -6.81
C MET A 113 2.56 9.78 -7.99
N ASP A 114 2.82 9.29 -9.20
CA ASP A 114 3.07 10.11 -10.40
C ASP A 114 1.77 10.64 -11.00
N TYR A 115 0.66 9.89 -10.88
CA TYR A 115 -0.59 10.20 -11.58
C TYR A 115 -1.73 10.57 -10.64
N PHE A 116 -1.90 9.84 -9.52
CA PHE A 116 -2.97 10.14 -8.57
C PHE A 116 -2.56 11.16 -7.49
N GLY A 117 -1.28 11.51 -7.38
CA GLY A 117 -0.77 12.42 -6.35
C GLY A 117 -0.99 11.91 -4.92
N ASN A 118 -1.29 10.62 -4.75
CA ASN A 118 -1.59 9.99 -3.48
C ASN A 118 -0.31 9.39 -2.89
N LEU A 119 0.43 10.23 -2.17
CA LEU A 119 1.72 9.91 -1.57
C LEU A 119 1.62 8.77 -0.52
N ASP A 120 0.50 8.68 0.21
CA ASP A 120 0.29 7.63 1.21
C ASP A 120 0.08 6.26 0.55
N GLY A 121 -0.74 6.22 -0.50
CA GLY A 121 -0.92 5.02 -1.32
C GLY A 121 0.39 4.58 -1.96
N ALA A 122 1.15 5.52 -2.54
CA ALA A 122 2.46 5.25 -3.11
C ALA A 122 3.43 4.66 -2.06
N ARG A 123 3.50 5.30 -0.88
CA ARG A 123 4.33 4.82 0.24
C ARG A 123 3.95 3.41 0.66
N PHE A 124 2.65 3.13 0.79
CA PHE A 124 2.15 1.79 1.12
C PHE A 124 2.69 0.74 0.14
N TYR A 125 2.54 0.96 -1.17
CA TYR A 125 2.98 -0.03 -2.17
C TYR A 125 4.49 -0.19 -2.23
N PHE A 126 5.27 0.90 -2.21
CA PHE A 126 6.74 0.79 -2.19
C PHE A 126 7.26 0.11 -0.92
N THR A 127 6.64 0.37 0.23
CA THR A 127 7.02 -0.28 1.50
C THR A 127 6.68 -1.77 1.47
N ASN A 128 5.49 -2.10 0.98
CA ASN A 128 5.02 -3.49 0.83
C ASN A 128 5.93 -4.28 -0.13
N GLN A 129 6.32 -3.67 -1.26
CA GLN A 129 7.29 -4.23 -2.20
C GLN A 129 8.62 -4.52 -1.50
N MET A 130 9.19 -3.56 -0.77
CA MET A 130 10.48 -3.74 -0.10
C MET A 130 10.45 -4.79 1.01
N GLN A 131 9.37 -4.84 1.80
CA GLN A 131 9.27 -5.78 2.91
C GLN A 131 9.09 -7.23 2.45
N ASN A 132 8.26 -7.44 1.42
CA ASN A 132 7.94 -8.78 0.94
C ASN A 132 8.84 -9.27 -0.19
N HIS A 133 9.54 -8.37 -0.88
CA HIS A 133 10.38 -8.68 -2.03
C HIS A 133 11.76 -8.02 -1.95
N TRP A 134 12.40 -8.03 -0.78
CA TRP A 134 13.67 -7.31 -0.55
C TRP A 134 14.82 -7.70 -1.49
N PHE A 135 14.82 -8.92 -2.05
CA PHE A 135 15.79 -9.37 -3.06
C PHE A 135 15.49 -8.88 -4.48
N SER A 136 14.35 -8.25 -4.73
CA SER A 136 14.00 -7.71 -6.04
C SER A 136 14.97 -6.61 -6.44
N LEU A 137 15.31 -6.54 -7.74
CA LEU A 137 16.08 -5.43 -8.31
C LEU A 137 15.35 -4.08 -8.14
N LEU A 138 14.02 -4.10 -8.01
CA LEU A 138 13.19 -2.91 -7.82
C LEU A 138 13.26 -2.34 -6.40
N THR A 139 13.82 -3.07 -5.43
CA THR A 139 13.95 -2.62 -4.03
C THR A 139 14.74 -1.32 -3.92
N ILE A 140 15.79 -1.16 -4.71
CA ILE A 140 16.61 0.07 -4.73
C ILE A 140 15.79 1.25 -5.24
N ASP A 141 14.96 1.04 -6.27
CA ASP A 141 14.14 2.09 -6.85
C ASP A 141 12.94 2.44 -5.97
N SER A 142 12.29 1.44 -5.36
CA SER A 142 11.28 1.66 -4.30
C SER A 142 11.84 2.51 -3.16
N TRP A 143 13.07 2.23 -2.72
CA TRP A 143 13.69 3.00 -1.65
C TRP A 143 13.97 4.45 -2.05
N LYS A 144 14.47 4.68 -3.28
CA LYS A 144 14.62 6.05 -3.82
C LYS A 144 13.28 6.78 -3.86
N LYS A 145 12.22 6.10 -4.31
CA LYS A 145 10.86 6.66 -4.35
C LYS A 145 10.32 6.95 -2.96
N LEU A 146 10.56 6.10 -1.96
CA LEU A 146 10.19 6.37 -0.58
C LEU A 146 10.88 7.63 -0.04
N LYS A 147 12.17 7.83 -0.33
CA LYS A 147 12.87 9.06 0.05
C LYS A 147 12.31 10.30 -0.64
N GLU A 148 11.95 10.17 -1.91
CA GLU A 148 11.27 11.23 -2.66
C GLU A 148 9.93 11.56 -2.01
N ILE A 149 9.13 10.55 -1.64
CA ILE A 149 7.88 10.73 -0.91
C ILE A 149 8.11 11.37 0.46
N ASP A 150 9.12 10.95 1.23
CA ASP A 150 9.47 11.56 2.51
C ASP A 150 9.78 13.05 2.35
N PHE A 151 10.54 13.39 1.32
CA PHE A 151 10.89 14.77 1.01
C PHE A 151 9.70 15.60 0.56
N LEU A 152 8.85 15.06 -0.32
CA LEU A 152 7.61 15.70 -0.78
C LEU A 152 6.63 15.87 0.38
N SER A 153 6.50 14.84 1.21
CA SER A 153 5.69 14.85 2.42
C SER A 153 6.21 15.90 3.39
N ASP A 154 7.52 15.98 3.67
CA ASP A 154 8.08 16.95 4.61
C ASP A 154 7.90 18.39 4.11
N ARG A 155 8.16 18.66 2.81
CA ARG A 155 7.84 19.95 2.18
C ARG A 155 6.35 20.27 2.29
N GLY A 156 5.49 19.29 1.99
CA GLY A 156 4.06 19.34 2.17
C GLY A 156 3.71 19.69 3.62
N THR A 157 4.25 19.01 4.62
CA THR A 157 3.92 19.28 6.03
C THR A 157 4.37 20.66 6.48
N LYS A 158 5.53 21.16 6.01
CA LYS A 158 5.99 22.52 6.34
C LYS A 158 5.06 23.57 5.74
N TYR A 159 4.66 23.37 4.49
CA TYR A 159 3.71 24.20 3.79
C TYR A 159 2.33 24.15 4.45
N GLU A 160 1.79 22.96 4.68
CA GLU A 160 0.50 22.71 5.34
C GLU A 160 0.47 23.28 6.75
N LYS A 161 1.53 23.11 7.56
CA LYS A 161 1.64 23.71 8.90
C LYS A 161 1.55 25.24 8.84
N LYS A 162 2.18 25.87 7.84
CA LYS A 162 2.09 27.31 7.62
C LYS A 162 0.65 27.72 7.26
N VAL A 163 0.04 27.05 6.29
CA VAL A 163 -1.34 27.33 5.86
C VAL A 163 -2.33 27.14 7.02
N TRP A 164 -2.18 26.07 7.80
CA TRP A 164 -2.98 25.82 9.00
C TRP A 164 -2.85 26.92 10.05
N LYS A 165 -1.63 27.43 10.28
CA LYS A 165 -1.39 28.52 11.23
C LYS A 165 -2.08 29.81 10.79
N GLU A 166 -1.96 30.15 9.50
CA GLU A 166 -2.60 31.33 8.91
C GLU A 166 -4.14 31.19 8.94
N PHE A 167 -4.67 30.06 8.50
CA PHE A 167 -6.10 29.76 8.56
C PHE A 167 -6.65 29.80 10.00
N ALA A 168 -5.92 29.25 10.98
CA ALA A 168 -6.32 29.30 12.38
C ALA A 168 -6.39 30.74 12.91
N PHE A 169 -5.48 31.60 12.47
CA PHE A 169 -5.50 33.03 12.78
C PHE A 169 -6.70 33.73 12.13
N ASP A 170 -6.97 33.45 10.85
CA ASP A 170 -8.12 34.04 10.15
C ASP A 170 -9.46 33.65 10.77
N ARG A 171 -9.59 32.40 11.25
CA ARG A 171 -10.78 31.98 12.02
C ARG A 171 -10.94 32.76 13.32
N ARG A 172 -9.85 33.11 14.00
CA ARG A 172 -9.91 33.95 15.22
C ARG A 172 -10.37 35.36 14.87
N ILE A 173 -9.87 35.93 13.77
CA ILE A 173 -10.32 37.23 13.26
C ILE A 173 -11.83 37.20 12.96
N ALA A 174 -12.31 36.16 12.28
CA ALA A 174 -13.74 36.00 11.98
C ALA A 174 -14.59 35.92 13.26
N ARG A 175 -14.14 35.16 14.27
CA ARG A 175 -14.80 35.06 15.58
C ARG A 175 -14.81 36.37 16.36
N ALA A 176 -13.81 37.22 16.16
CA ALA A 176 -13.75 38.57 16.74
C ALA A 176 -14.66 39.59 16.01
N GLY A 177 -15.52 39.13 15.08
CA GLY A 177 -16.45 39.98 14.33
C GLY A 177 -15.87 40.60 13.07
N GLN A 178 -14.57 40.48 12.82
CA GLN A 178 -13.91 41.00 11.61
C GLN A 178 -14.04 40.02 10.42
N ARG A 179 -15.26 39.58 10.14
CA ARG A 179 -15.54 38.48 9.20
C ARG A 179 -15.14 38.79 7.76
N GLU A 180 -15.40 39.99 7.27
CA GLU A 180 -15.03 40.42 5.92
C GLU A 180 -13.52 40.37 5.70
N LYS A 181 -12.74 40.88 6.66
CA LYS A 181 -11.28 40.81 6.64
C LYS A 181 -10.78 39.36 6.67
N ALA A 182 -11.43 38.49 7.43
CA ALA A 182 -11.10 37.07 7.46
C ALA A 182 -11.39 36.39 6.12
N LEU A 183 -12.51 36.70 5.47
CA LEU A 183 -12.85 36.16 4.15
C LEU A 183 -11.84 36.58 3.08
N ILE A 184 -11.37 37.83 3.09
CA ILE A 184 -10.32 38.30 2.16
C ILE A 184 -9.03 37.47 2.35
N LYS A 185 -8.56 37.35 3.59
CA LYS A 185 -7.34 36.59 3.88
C LYS A 185 -7.48 35.10 3.55
N MET A 186 -8.61 34.51 3.87
CA MET A 186 -8.91 33.11 3.53
C MET A 186 -8.94 32.89 2.02
N LYS A 187 -9.48 33.84 1.25
CA LYS A 187 -9.45 33.80 -0.21
C LYS A 187 -8.00 33.85 -0.72
N ASP A 188 -7.22 34.82 -0.26
CA ASP A 188 -5.81 34.94 -0.65
C ASP A 188 -5.02 33.67 -0.30
N LEU A 189 -5.35 33.04 0.82
CA LEU A 189 -4.75 31.78 1.27
C LEU A 189 -5.10 30.61 0.34
N VAL A 190 -6.36 30.49 -0.09
CA VAL A 190 -6.79 29.46 -1.06
C VAL A 190 -6.20 29.70 -2.44
N ASP A 191 -6.09 30.96 -2.87
CA ASP A 191 -5.54 31.33 -4.17
C ASP A 191 -4.02 31.12 -4.23
N SER A 192 -3.31 31.44 -3.14
CA SER A 192 -1.87 31.21 -3.00
C SER A 192 -1.53 29.73 -2.84
N TYR A 193 -2.44 28.96 -2.24
CA TYR A 193 -2.22 27.57 -1.88
C TYR A 193 -3.33 26.63 -2.37
N PRO A 194 -3.55 26.56 -3.70
CA PRO A 194 -4.74 25.94 -4.28
C PRO A 194 -4.79 24.41 -4.15
N GLN A 195 -3.65 23.77 -3.93
CA GLN A 195 -3.48 22.32 -3.77
C GLN A 195 -3.32 21.91 -2.30
N SER A 196 -3.45 22.87 -1.36
CA SER A 196 -3.29 22.57 0.06
C SER A 196 -4.40 21.65 0.57
N ASN A 197 -4.03 20.70 1.44
CA ASN A 197 -5.01 19.86 2.14
C ASN A 197 -5.88 20.68 3.12
N VAL A 198 -5.50 21.93 3.43
CA VAL A 198 -6.33 22.88 4.20
C VAL A 198 -7.36 23.61 3.32
N ALA A 199 -7.14 23.71 2.02
CA ALA A 199 -8.02 24.48 1.11
C ALA A 199 -9.50 24.05 1.18
N PRO A 200 -9.86 22.74 1.26
CA PRO A 200 -11.25 22.33 1.48
C PRO A 200 -11.85 22.91 2.77
N ASN A 201 -11.08 22.92 3.86
CA ASN A 201 -11.52 23.43 5.16
C ASN A 201 -11.72 24.95 5.13
N ILE A 202 -10.85 25.65 4.40
CA ILE A 202 -10.94 27.11 4.22
C ILE A 202 -12.20 27.43 3.43
N LEU A 203 -12.42 26.81 2.27
CA LEU A 203 -13.61 27.03 1.44
C LEU A 203 -14.91 26.73 2.20
N PHE A 204 -14.95 25.61 2.94
CA PHE A 204 -16.10 25.27 3.78
C PHE A 204 -16.37 26.34 4.84
N THR A 205 -15.31 26.79 5.53
CA THR A 205 -15.42 27.82 6.57
C THR A 205 -15.84 29.17 6.00
N MET A 206 -15.36 29.54 4.81
CA MET A 206 -15.81 30.74 4.10
C MET A 206 -17.30 30.65 3.81
N GLY A 207 -17.79 29.49 3.35
CA GLY A 207 -19.22 29.24 3.16
C GLY A 207 -20.02 29.38 4.46
N GLU A 208 -19.54 28.81 5.57
CA GLU A 208 -20.21 28.94 6.88
C GLU A 208 -20.26 30.39 7.37
N ILE A 209 -19.18 31.14 7.18
CA ILE A 209 -19.11 32.56 7.57
C ILE A 209 -20.12 33.37 6.74
N SER A 210 -20.16 33.18 5.41
CA SER A 210 -21.10 33.86 4.52
C SER A 210 -22.57 33.56 4.86
N LEU A 211 -22.87 32.30 5.21
CA LEU A 211 -24.21 31.88 5.59
C LEU A 211 -24.65 32.54 6.92
N LYS A 212 -23.77 32.56 7.93
CA LYS A 212 -24.09 33.03 9.30
C LYS A 212 -24.16 34.54 9.43
N ASP A 213 -23.32 35.29 8.71
CA ASP A 213 -23.11 36.72 9.02
C ASP A 213 -24.15 37.64 8.41
N ARG A 214 -24.55 37.35 7.17
CA ARG A 214 -25.35 38.30 6.36
C ARG A 214 -26.49 37.63 5.60
N GLY A 215 -26.67 36.32 5.78
CA GLY A 215 -27.59 35.54 4.94
C GLY A 215 -27.22 35.63 3.45
N LEU A 216 -25.94 35.88 3.13
CA LEU A 216 -25.39 35.92 1.78
C LEU A 216 -25.26 34.48 1.28
N ARG A 217 -26.40 33.90 0.94
CA ARG A 217 -26.49 32.52 0.44
C ARG A 217 -25.86 32.41 -0.93
N SER A 218 -25.87 33.49 -1.72
CA SER A 218 -25.14 33.61 -2.98
C SER A 218 -23.64 33.32 -2.83
N ASP A 219 -22.97 34.01 -1.90
CA ASP A 219 -21.54 33.79 -1.61
C ASP A 219 -21.28 32.40 -1.00
N ALA A 220 -22.12 31.96 -0.06
CA ALA A 220 -21.99 30.63 0.52
C ALA A 220 -22.08 29.53 -0.56
N ARG A 221 -23.04 29.67 -1.49
CA ARG A 221 -23.20 28.77 -2.64
C ARG A 221 -21.97 28.77 -3.53
N LYS A 222 -21.37 29.94 -3.78
CA LYS A 222 -20.12 30.05 -4.55
C LYS A 222 -19.00 29.25 -3.90
N TYR A 223 -18.74 29.45 -2.60
CA TYR A 223 -17.65 28.75 -1.91
C TYR A 223 -17.88 27.24 -1.78
N TYR A 224 -19.11 26.81 -1.48
CA TYR A 224 -19.46 25.39 -1.46
C TYR A 224 -19.41 24.76 -2.87
N GLY A 225 -19.79 25.50 -3.91
CA GLY A 225 -19.63 25.08 -5.29
C GLY A 225 -18.16 24.87 -5.67
N MET A 226 -17.29 25.80 -5.26
CA MET A 226 -15.84 25.66 -5.43
C MET A 226 -15.30 24.44 -4.67
N LEU A 227 -15.76 24.19 -3.43
CA LEU A 227 -15.39 23.02 -2.65
C LEU A 227 -15.76 21.72 -3.39
N LYS A 228 -17.01 21.61 -3.87
CA LYS A 228 -17.50 20.42 -4.59
C LYS A 228 -16.78 20.21 -5.92
N ALA A 229 -16.50 21.29 -6.66
CA ALA A 229 -15.84 21.21 -7.97
C ALA A 229 -14.35 20.88 -7.86
N ARG A 230 -13.64 21.51 -6.90
CA ARG A 230 -12.18 21.35 -6.76
C ARG A 230 -11.78 20.17 -5.87
N PHE A 231 -12.61 19.79 -4.91
CA PHE A 231 -12.31 18.76 -3.92
C PHE A 231 -13.49 17.78 -3.76
N PRO A 232 -13.92 17.09 -4.85
CA PRO A 232 -15.13 16.27 -4.86
C PRO A 232 -15.10 15.11 -3.85
N HIS A 233 -13.91 14.63 -3.46
CA HIS A 233 -13.73 13.56 -2.49
C HIS A 233 -13.51 14.04 -1.05
N SER A 234 -13.59 15.35 -0.79
CA SER A 234 -13.44 15.87 0.57
C SER A 234 -14.64 15.43 1.42
N PRO A 235 -14.43 14.93 2.66
CA PRO A 235 -15.53 14.58 3.58
C PRO A 235 -16.36 15.81 4.01
N LEU A 236 -15.92 17.03 3.66
CA LEU A 236 -16.70 18.24 3.88
C LEU A 236 -17.77 18.46 2.82
N VAL A 237 -17.69 17.81 1.66
CA VAL A 237 -18.72 17.89 0.61
C VAL A 237 -20.06 17.35 1.13
N GLU A 238 -20.03 16.26 1.90
CA GLU A 238 -21.22 15.68 2.54
C GLU A 238 -21.83 16.58 3.63
N LYS A 239 -21.06 17.54 4.14
CA LYS A 239 -21.48 18.48 5.19
C LYS A 239 -22.00 19.80 4.62
N ILE A 240 -21.97 19.98 3.30
CA ILE A 240 -22.52 21.17 2.65
C ILE A 240 -24.03 21.20 2.95
N PRO A 241 -24.59 22.35 3.37
CA PRO A 241 -26.03 22.47 3.58
C PRO A 241 -26.82 22.11 2.31
N PRO A 242 -28.04 21.55 2.43
CA PRO A 242 -28.90 21.23 1.29
C PRO A 242 -29.11 22.45 0.38
N SER A 243 -29.24 22.22 -0.93
CA SER A 243 -29.41 23.27 -1.95
C SER A 243 -30.59 24.18 -1.65
N GLU A 244 -31.68 23.64 -1.11
CA GLU A 244 -32.90 24.39 -0.77
C GLU A 244 -32.61 25.50 0.25
N LEU A 245 -31.68 25.24 1.19
CA LEU A 245 -31.27 26.23 2.20
C LEU A 245 -30.39 27.34 1.59
N LEU A 246 -29.65 27.01 0.53
CA LEU A 246 -28.81 27.94 -0.23
C LEU A 246 -29.59 28.71 -1.30
N GLU A 247 -30.79 28.27 -1.67
CA GLU A 247 -31.64 28.85 -2.73
C GLU A 247 -32.60 29.93 -2.25
N GLN A 248 -32.85 30.01 -0.95
CA GLN A 248 -33.66 31.09 -0.40
C GLN A 248 -33.04 32.45 -0.77
N PRO A 249 -33.86 33.47 -1.11
CA PRO A 249 -33.34 34.79 -1.43
C PRO A 249 -32.55 35.34 -0.24
N ASP A 250 -31.46 36.04 -0.53
CA ASP A 250 -30.68 36.74 0.49
C ASP A 250 -31.64 37.66 1.25
N LYS A 251 -31.69 37.53 2.59
CA LYS A 251 -32.54 38.42 3.38
C LYS A 251 -32.02 39.84 3.16
N PRO A 252 -32.89 40.83 2.89
CA PRO A 252 -32.45 42.22 2.81
C PRO A 252 -31.64 42.53 4.06
N LEU A 253 -30.49 43.19 3.89
CA LEU A 253 -29.74 43.69 5.03
C LEU A 253 -30.66 44.65 5.78
N GLU A 254 -31.28 44.16 6.86
CA GLU A 254 -31.92 45.05 7.82
C GLU A 254 -30.79 45.93 8.34
N PHE A 255 -30.72 47.15 7.81
CA PHE A 255 -29.83 48.18 8.33
C PHE A 255 -30.20 48.31 9.78
N ARG A 256 -29.38 47.73 10.65
CA ARG A 256 -29.54 47.84 12.08
C ARG A 256 -29.14 49.27 12.40
N ASP A 257 -30.08 50.19 12.23
CA ASP A 257 -29.91 51.60 12.52
C ASP A 257 -29.36 51.68 13.93
N GLY A 258 -28.07 51.98 13.99
CA GLY A 258 -27.35 52.06 15.23
C GLY A 258 -27.95 53.21 16.02
N LYS A 259 -28.80 52.88 16.99
CA LYS A 259 -28.95 53.70 18.19
C LYS A 259 -27.55 53.79 18.81
N ARG A 260 -26.82 54.83 18.41
CA ARG A 260 -25.71 55.38 19.19
C ARG A 260 -26.35 55.98 20.45
N SER A 261 -26.28 55.23 21.54
CA SER A 261 -26.46 55.75 22.90
C SER A 261 -25.08 55.95 23.51
#